data_AF-A0A6I9NIX6-F1
#
_entry.id   AF-A0A6I9NIX6-F1
#
_cell.length_a   1.000
_cell.length_b   1.000
_cell.length_c   1.000
_cell.angle_alpha   90.00
_cell.angle_beta   90.00
_cell.angle_gamma   90.00
#
_symmetry.space_group_name_H-M   'P 1'
#
loop_
_entity.id
_entity.type
_entity.pdbx_description
1 polymer ?
#
loop_
_entity_poly.entity_id
_entity_poly.type
_entity_poly.pdbx_seq_one_letter_code
_entity_poly.pdbx_strand_id
1 'polypeptide(L)'
;MNTIMQLKKICNHPYIFQHIEESFSEHLGFPNGVISGLELYRASGKFELLDRILPKLLATNHRVLLFCQMTTLMTIMEDYFSYRNFQYLRLDGKLSPLPRLTEHTRMMD
;
A
#
# COMPACT_ATOMS: atom_id res chain seq x y z
N MET A 1 8.78 10.77 23.21
CA MET A 1 8.88 10.14 21.87
C MET A 1 8.61 8.64 22.03
N ASN A 2 7.60 8.08 21.37
CA ASN A 2 7.26 6.65 21.53
C ASN A 2 8.08 5.79 20.55
N THR A 3 9.26 5.35 20.99
CA THR A 3 10.21 4.56 20.18
C THR A 3 9.60 3.28 19.64
N ILE A 4 8.81 2.57 20.45
CA ILE A 4 8.17 1.31 20.05
C ILE A 4 7.23 1.53 18.86
N MET A 5 6.48 2.63 18.85
CA MET A 5 5.60 2.96 17.74
C MET A 5 6.37 3.25 16.46
N GLN A 6 7.52 3.93 16.53
CA GLN A 6 8.34 4.20 15.35
C GLN A 6 8.98 2.92 14.78
N LEU A 7 9.40 2.00 15.66
CA LEU A 7 9.90 0.68 15.25
C LEU A 7 8.82 -0.14 14.54
N LYS A 8 7.56 -0.07 15.00
CA LYS A 8 6.44 -0.73 14.30
C LYS A 8 6.20 -0.12 12.91
N LYS A 9 6.38 1.20 12.74
CA LYS A 9 6.23 1.87 11.44
C LYS A 9 7.30 1.41 10.45
N ILE A 10 8.58 1.48 10.84
CA ILE A 10 9.69 1.15 9.93
C ILE A 10 9.63 -0.30 9.45
N CYS A 11 9.17 -1.23 10.30
CA CYS A 11 8.98 -2.64 9.91
C CYS A 11 7.89 -2.85 8.86
N ASN A 12 7.03 -1.87 8.58
CA ASN A 12 6.01 -1.96 7.53
C ASN A 12 6.53 -1.37 6.22
N HIS A 13 6.99 -0.13 6.25
CA HIS A 13 7.57 0.53 5.08
C HIS A 13 8.40 1.75 5.50
N PRO A 14 9.58 2.01 4.90
CA PRO A 14 10.36 3.21 5.17
C PRO A 14 9.62 4.50 4.77
N TYR A 15 8.86 4.48 3.68
CA TYR A 15 8.09 5.65 3.22
C TYR A 15 6.85 5.97 4.08
N ILE A 16 6.59 5.23 5.16
CA ILE A 16 5.66 5.73 6.20
C ILE A 16 6.20 7.02 6.84
N PHE A 17 7.51 7.23 6.78
CA PHE A 17 8.15 8.47 7.19
C PHE A 17 8.29 9.39 5.98
N GLN A 18 7.43 10.40 5.91
CA GLN A 18 7.37 11.33 4.78
C GLN A 18 8.72 11.98 4.44
N HIS A 19 9.50 12.40 5.43
CA HIS A 19 10.85 12.97 5.21
C HIS A 19 11.83 11.99 4.53
N ILE A 20 11.66 10.68 4.75
CA ILE A 20 12.47 9.66 4.07
C ILE A 20 12.02 9.54 2.61
N GLU A 21 10.71 9.49 2.37
CA GLU A 21 10.16 9.43 1.01
C GLU A 21 10.56 10.65 0.17
N GLU A 22 10.41 11.86 0.72
CA GLU A 22 10.79 13.11 0.06
C GLU A 22 12.28 13.14 -0.28
N SER A 23 13.15 12.76 0.66
CA SER A 23 14.60 12.74 0.45
C SER A 23 15.02 11.74 -0.63
N PHE A 24 14.41 10.55 -0.65
CA PHE A 24 14.70 9.55 -1.68
C PHE A 24 14.10 9.93 -3.03
N SER A 25 12.91 10.53 -3.05
CA SER A 25 12.24 11.02 -4.25
C SER A 25 13.10 12.08 -4.95
N GLU A 26 13.63 13.05 -4.20
CA GLU A 26 14.54 14.07 -4.72
C GLU A 26 15.83 13.46 -5.26
N HIS A 27 16.44 12.53 -4.52
CA HIS A 27 17.67 11.85 -4.93
C HIS A 27 17.50 11.04 -6.23
N LEU A 28 16.34 10.41 -6.42
CA LEU A 28 16.02 9.57 -7.57
C LEU A 28 15.37 10.33 -8.72
N GLY A 29 15.09 11.63 -8.54
CA GLY A 29 14.49 12.49 -9.57
C GLY A 29 13.00 12.23 -9.83
N PHE A 30 12.26 11.70 -8.85
CA PHE A 30 10.82 11.52 -8.99
C PHE A 30 10.08 12.87 -8.91
N PRO A 31 9.15 13.16 -9.83
CA PRO A 31 8.33 14.35 -9.73
C PRO A 31 7.38 14.25 -8.52
N ASN A 32 7.14 15.37 -7.85
CA ASN A 32 6.14 15.55 -6.79
C ASN A 32 6.42 14.87 -5.44
N GLY A 33 7.64 14.40 -5.17
CA GLY A 33 7.98 13.89 -3.83
C GLY A 33 7.44 12.48 -3.51
N VAL A 34 6.81 11.80 -4.48
CA VAL A 34 6.18 10.48 -4.30
C VAL A 34 6.99 9.42 -5.02
N ILE A 35 7.36 8.36 -4.31
CA ILE A 35 8.11 7.25 -4.88
C ILE A 35 7.13 6.24 -5.46
N SER A 36 7.38 5.77 -6.67
CA SER A 36 6.51 4.79 -7.33
C SER A 36 7.30 3.70 -8.02
N GLY A 37 6.60 2.64 -8.40
CA GLY A 37 7.16 1.55 -9.19
C GLY A 37 8.15 0.68 -8.44
N LEU A 38 9.30 0.44 -9.07
CA LEU A 38 10.32 -0.50 -8.60
C LEU A 38 10.88 -0.13 -7.23
N GLU A 39 11.13 1.16 -7.03
CA GLU A 39 11.73 1.69 -5.80
C GLU A 39 10.75 1.59 -4.62
N LEU A 40 9.45 1.70 -4.88
CA LEU A 40 8.41 1.53 -3.86
C LEU A 40 8.44 0.14 -3.23
N TYR A 41 8.28 -0.92 -4.02
CA TYR A 41 8.15 -2.26 -3.45
C TYR A 41 9.50 -2.86 -3.03
N ARG A 42 10.62 -2.42 -3.61
CA ARG A 42 11.97 -2.87 -3.20
C ARG A 42 12.42 -2.28 -1.87
N ALA A 43 11.84 -1.15 -1.44
CA ALA A 43 12.17 -0.54 -0.16
C ALA A 43 11.65 -1.35 1.05
N SER A 44 10.80 -2.37 0.85
CA SER A 44 10.26 -3.21 1.92
C SER A 44 10.16 -4.68 1.51
N GLY A 45 10.80 -5.57 2.29
CA GLY A 45 10.73 -7.01 2.06
C GLY A 45 9.31 -7.60 2.12
N LYS A 46 8.37 -6.93 2.83
CA LYS A 46 6.95 -7.30 2.82
C LYS A 46 6.33 -7.06 1.44
N PHE A 47 6.62 -5.92 0.83
CA PHE A 47 6.12 -5.59 -0.50
C PHE A 47 6.80 -6.42 -1.57
N GLU A 48 8.09 -6.71 -1.44
CA GLU A 48 8.80 -7.63 -2.34
C GLU A 48 8.24 -9.06 -2.30
N LEU A 49 7.77 -9.52 -1.12
CA LEU A 49 7.06 -10.79 -1.02
C LEU A 49 5.66 -10.70 -1.64
N LEU A 50 4.91 -9.63 -1.33
CA LEU A 50 3.59 -9.37 -1.93
C LEU A 50 3.66 -9.39 -3.46
N ASP A 51 4.70 -8.79 -4.02
CA ASP A 51 4.96 -8.74 -5.46
C ASP A 51 5.14 -10.10 -6.12
N ARG A 52 5.63 -11.08 -5.36
CA ARG A 52 5.80 -12.46 -5.84
C ARG A 52 4.55 -13.31 -5.67
N ILE A 53 3.70 -13.01 -4.68
CA ILE A 53 2.53 -13.85 -4.35
C ILE A 53 1.26 -13.36 -5.03
N LEU A 54 1.03 -12.04 -5.13
CA LEU A 54 -0.21 -11.49 -5.66
C LEU A 54 -0.45 -11.85 -7.14
N PRO A 55 0.55 -11.79 -8.04
CA PRO A 55 0.34 -12.23 -9.43
C PRO A 55 -0.05 -13.69 -9.54
N LYS A 56 0.48 -14.56 -8.65
CA LYS A 56 0.16 -15.98 -8.63
C LYS A 56 -1.28 -16.22 -8.19
N LEU A 57 -1.71 -15.51 -7.13
CA LEU A 57 -3.08 -15.59 -6.62
C LEU A 57 -4.10 -15.07 -7.63
N LEU A 58 -3.76 -13.99 -8.35
CA LEU A 58 -4.58 -13.46 -9.44
C LEU A 58 -4.70 -14.45 -10.60
N ALA A 59 -3.60 -15.08 -11.01
CA ALA A 59 -3.61 -16.10 -12.07
C ALA A 59 -4.50 -17.31 -11.73
N THR A 60 -4.64 -17.63 -10.44
CA THR A 60 -5.54 -18.68 -9.94
C THR A 60 -6.94 -18.18 -9.56
N ASN A 61 -7.26 -16.91 -9.87
CA ASN A 61 -8.54 -16.27 -9.55
C ASN A 61 -8.94 -16.29 -8.06
N HIS A 62 -7.95 -16.10 -7.17
CA HIS A 62 -8.20 -15.97 -5.73
C HIS A 62 -8.49 -14.51 -5.35
N ARG A 63 -9.51 -14.30 -4.52
CA ARG A 63 -9.79 -13.01 -3.88
C ARG A 63 -8.93 -12.88 -2.61
N VAL A 64 -8.19 -11.79 -2.49
CA VAL A 64 -7.24 -11.55 -1.38
C VAL A 64 -7.74 -10.41 -0.50
N LEU A 65 -7.78 -10.65 0.81
CA LEU A 65 -8.10 -9.63 1.81
C LEU A 65 -6.85 -9.30 2.62
N LEU A 66 -6.45 -8.02 2.65
CA LEU A 66 -5.28 -7.54 3.38
C LEU A 66 -5.71 -6.62 4.52
N PHE A 67 -5.23 -6.91 5.74
CA PHE A 67 -5.46 -6.07 6.92
C PHE A 67 -4.24 -5.20 7.20
N CYS A 68 -4.43 -3.88 7.23
CA CYS A 68 -3.41 -2.91 7.60
C CYS A 68 -3.80 -2.18 8.88
N GLN A 69 -2.91 -2.16 9.87
CA GLN A 69 -3.14 -1.42 11.12
C GLN A 69 -3.06 0.10 10.93
N MET A 70 -2.29 0.57 9.95
CA MET A 70 -2.01 1.98 9.73
C MET A 70 -2.61 2.49 8.43
N THR A 71 -3.36 3.58 8.49
CA THR A 71 -3.96 4.23 7.31
C THR A 71 -2.92 4.72 6.31
N THR A 72 -1.76 5.20 6.78
CA THR A 72 -0.65 5.62 5.91
C THR A 72 -0.11 4.46 5.07
N LEU A 73 -0.05 3.25 5.64
CA LEU A 73 0.39 2.06 4.90
C LEU A 73 -0.62 1.69 3.80
N MET A 74 -1.91 1.96 4.00
CA MET A 74 -2.92 1.73 2.98
C MET A 74 -2.66 2.61 1.75
N THR A 75 -2.29 3.88 1.93
CA THR A 75 -1.93 4.77 0.82
C THR A 75 -0.74 4.23 0.02
N ILE A 76 0.32 3.77 0.70
CA ILE A 76 1.48 3.13 0.04
C ILE A 76 1.06 1.87 -0.75
N MET A 77 0.11 1.08 -0.22
CA MET A 77 -0.45 -0.06 -0.94
C MET A 77 -1.25 0.35 -2.18
N GLU A 78 -1.98 1.47 -2.15
CA GLU A 78 -2.72 1.98 -3.31
C GLU A 78 -1.76 2.37 -4.45
N ASP A 79 -0.65 3.02 -4.13
CA ASP A 79 0.40 3.35 -5.11
C ASP A 79 1.00 2.08 -5.72
N TYR A 80 1.24 1.06 -4.89
CA TYR A 80 1.72 -0.25 -5.34
C TYR A 80 0.71 -0.96 -6.27
N PHE A 81 -0.57 -1.01 -5.90
CA PHE A 81 -1.61 -1.64 -6.69
C PHE A 81 -1.86 -0.90 -8.01
N SER A 82 -1.82 0.44 -7.98
CA SER A 82 -1.90 1.26 -9.18
C SER A 82 -0.74 0.97 -10.12
N TYR A 83 0.49 0.86 -9.60
CA TYR A 83 1.66 0.50 -10.41
C TYR A 83 1.54 -0.90 -11.05
N ARG A 84 1.02 -1.89 -10.32
CA ARG A 84 0.81 -3.25 -10.83
C ARG A 84 -0.50 -3.45 -11.60
N ASN A 85 -1.33 -2.40 -11.73
CA ASN A 85 -2.66 -2.44 -12.33
C ASN A 85 -3.59 -3.48 -11.67
N PHE A 86 -3.50 -3.66 -10.35
CA PHE A 86 -4.43 -4.49 -9.60
C PHE A 86 -5.72 -3.71 -9.29
N GLN A 87 -6.86 -4.34 -9.52
CA GLN A 87 -8.13 -3.83 -9.00
C GLN A 87 -8.19 -4.08 -7.50
N TYR A 88 -8.52 -3.05 -6.73
CA TYR A 88 -8.59 -3.12 -5.29
C TYR A 88 -9.75 -2.30 -4.76
N LEU A 89 -10.14 -2.59 -3.52
CA LEU A 89 -11.10 -1.82 -2.76
C LEU A 89 -10.47 -1.47 -1.42
N ARG A 90 -10.52 -0.19 -1.05
CA ARG A 90 -10.04 0.31 0.23
C ARG A 90 -11.23 0.47 1.18
N LEU A 91 -11.19 -0.23 2.32
CA LEU A 91 -12.15 -0.05 3.40
C LEU A 91 -11.43 0.55 4.61
N ASP A 92 -11.69 1.82 4.92
CA ASP A 92 -11.18 2.47 6.12
C ASP A 92 -12.28 3.16 6.94
N GLY A 93 -11.95 3.55 8.17
CA GLY A 93 -12.88 4.20 9.10
C GLY A 93 -13.29 5.62 8.68
N LYS A 94 -12.67 6.21 7.64
CA LYS A 94 -13.00 7.55 7.14
C LYS A 94 -14.07 7.52 6.06
N LEU A 95 -14.33 6.36 5.44
CA LEU A 95 -15.47 6.21 4.54
C LEU A 95 -16.77 6.56 5.28
N SER A 96 -17.66 7.30 4.63
CA SER A 96 -19.01 7.51 5.12
C SER A 96 -19.83 6.21 4.99
N PRO A 97 -20.90 6.00 5.77
CA PRO A 97 -21.66 4.73 5.77
C PRO A 97 -22.27 4.34 4.41
N LEU A 98 -22.54 5.31 3.55
CA LEU A 98 -23.21 5.12 2.26
C LEU A 98 -22.37 4.37 1.20
N PRO A 99 -21.11 4.75 0.90
CA PRO A 99 -20.27 4.02 -0.05
C PRO A 99 -19.93 2.58 0.37
N ARG A 100 -19.99 2.26 1.68
CA ARG A 100 -19.68 0.91 2.19
C ARG A 100 -20.63 -0.17 1.65
N LEU A 101 -21.91 0.15 1.43
CA LEU A 101 -22.89 -0.81 0.95
C LEU A 101 -22.84 -1.00 -0.57
N THR A 102 -22.48 0.03 -1.33
CA THR A 102 -22.36 -0.06 -2.79
C THR A 102 -21.09 -0.79 -3.24
N GLU A 103 -20.00 -0.70 -2.49
CA GLU A 103 -18.73 -1.36 -2.85
C GLU A 103 -18.68 -2.83 -2.45
N HIS A 104 -19.43 -3.24 -1.41
CA HIS A 104 -19.57 -4.65 -1.05
C HIS A 104 -20.25 -5.47 -2.15
N THR A 105 -21.25 -4.90 -2.84
CA THR A 105 -21.96 -5.58 -3.94
C THR A 105 -21.06 -5.75 -5.18
N ARG A 106 -20.22 -4.75 -5.50
CA ARG A 106 -19.27 -4.81 -6.63
C ARG A 106 -18.16 -5.85 -6.51
N MET A 107 -17.85 -6.29 -5.29
CA MET A 107 -16.87 -7.33 -5.02
C MET A 107 -17.43 -8.75 -5.14
N MET A 108 -18.77 -8.91 -5.10
CA MET A 108 -19.42 -10.21 -5.10
C MET A 108 -19.75 -10.71 -6.51
N ASP A 109 -20.10 -9.81 -7.42
CA ASP A 109 -20.27 -10.07 -8.86
C ASP A 109 -18.93 -10.36 -9.57
#